data_AF-A0A7K2XJ95-F1
#
_entry.id   AF-A0A7K2XJ95-F1
#
_cell.length_a   1.000
_cell.length_b   1.000
_cell.length_c   1.000
_cell.angle_alpha   90.00
_cell.angle_beta   90.00
_cell.angle_gamma   90.00
#
_symmetry.space_group_name_H-M   'P 1'
#
loop_
_entity.id
_entity.type
_entity.pdbx_description
1 polymer ?
#
loop_
_entity_poly.entity_id
_entity_poly.type
_entity_poly.pdbx_seq_one_letter_code
_entity_poly.pdbx_strand_id
1 'polypeptide(L)'
;PVFRPVVAAAPEGGATEGPLADLDRRSLAVRPSVGVFTRYADEPVTQTPLKVGAVEVGLGAAGTRTVVAFDVQHTAGARLRALDAAAVVYAEHVVPAVPAASAPGSGSPAGHEEAPHRVDPDALTTATGAGGDPVASWVLATSLLTKEPVRVPAG
;
A
#
# COMPACT_ATOMS: atom_id res chain seq x y z
N PRO A 1 31.81 9.23 -8.42
CA PRO A 1 30.69 10.12 -8.00
C PRO A 1 30.13 9.68 -6.65
N VAL A 2 30.09 10.58 -5.66
CA VAL A 2 29.60 10.27 -4.30
C VAL A 2 28.12 10.63 -4.23
N PHE A 3 27.26 9.64 -3.98
CA PHE A 3 25.84 9.82 -3.75
C PHE A 3 25.61 10.67 -2.48
N ARG A 4 24.89 11.79 -2.61
CA ARG A 4 24.43 12.58 -1.46
C ARG A 4 22.92 12.36 -1.33
N PRO A 5 22.44 11.71 -0.25
CA PRO A 5 21.02 11.56 -0.04
C PRO A 5 20.39 12.94 0.18
N VAL A 6 19.45 13.31 -0.70
CA VAL A 6 18.52 14.42 -0.45
C VAL A 6 17.48 13.87 0.52
N VAL A 7 17.58 14.23 1.79
CA VAL A 7 16.46 14.06 2.71
C VAL A 7 15.38 15.02 2.22
N ALA A 8 14.30 14.49 1.64
CA ALA A 8 13.12 15.29 1.38
C ALA A 8 12.65 15.84 2.72
N ALA A 9 12.72 17.16 2.89
CA ALA A 9 12.03 17.82 3.99
C ALA A 9 10.55 17.40 3.91
N ALA A 10 9.97 16.98 5.05
CA ALA A 10 8.54 16.74 5.11
C ALA A 10 7.83 18.01 4.61
N PRO A 11 6.83 17.90 3.73
CA PRO A 11 6.08 19.07 3.31
C PRO A 11 5.50 19.74 4.56
N GLU A 12 5.84 21.03 4.74
CA GLU A 12 5.21 21.89 5.73
C GLU A 12 3.70 21.79 5.56
N GLY A 13 3.02 21.33 6.61
CA GLY A 13 1.67 20.81 6.53
C GLY A 13 0.69 21.83 5.96
N GLY A 14 -0.02 21.44 4.89
CA GLY A 14 -1.24 22.10 4.41
C GLY A 14 -2.41 21.96 5.38
N ALA A 15 -2.16 22.18 6.68
CA ALA A 15 -3.12 22.07 7.76
C ALA A 15 -3.97 23.33 7.85
N THR A 16 -4.82 23.56 6.85
CA THR A 16 -5.97 24.46 7.00
C THR A 16 -7.28 23.84 6.50
N GLU A 17 -7.24 22.74 5.75
CA GLU A 17 -8.27 21.69 5.80
C GLU A 17 -7.72 20.56 6.68
N GLY A 18 -8.15 20.51 7.94
CA GLY A 18 -7.52 19.67 8.95
C GLY A 18 -7.67 18.15 8.69
N PRO A 19 -6.83 17.30 9.33
CA PRO A 19 -6.94 15.83 9.28
C PRO A 19 -8.34 15.28 9.56
N LEU A 20 -9.16 16.05 10.27
CA LEU A 20 -10.55 15.73 10.53
C LEU A 20 -11.43 15.74 9.28
N ALA A 21 -11.26 16.72 8.37
CA ALA A 21 -12.06 16.80 7.15
C ALA A 21 -11.75 15.63 6.20
N ASP A 22 -10.47 15.27 6.08
CA ASP A 22 -10.04 14.10 5.33
C ASP A 22 -10.52 12.79 5.97
N LEU A 23 -10.46 12.71 7.30
CA LEU A 23 -10.98 11.58 8.05
C LEU A 23 -12.48 11.42 7.84
N ASP A 24 -13.26 12.49 7.90
CA ASP A 24 -14.71 12.45 7.67
C ASP A 24 -15.03 11.95 6.26
N ARG A 25 -14.31 12.45 5.25
CA ARG A 25 -14.47 12.01 3.86
C ARG A 25 -14.18 10.52 3.70
N ARG A 26 -13.11 10.01 4.31
CA ARG A 26 -12.69 8.60 4.18
C ARG A 26 -13.43 7.64 5.12
N SER A 27 -14.01 8.15 6.21
CA SER A 27 -14.78 7.34 7.17
C SER A 27 -16.04 6.70 6.58
N LEU A 28 -16.50 7.16 5.41
CA LEU A 28 -17.56 6.50 4.65
C LEU A 28 -17.23 5.04 4.29
N ALA A 29 -15.94 4.70 4.16
CA ALA A 29 -15.48 3.34 3.90
C ALA A 29 -15.54 2.43 5.14
N VAL A 30 -15.77 2.98 6.34
CA VAL A 30 -15.85 2.24 7.61
C VAL A 30 -17.31 1.98 7.95
N ARG A 31 -17.81 0.79 7.62
CA ARG A 31 -19.17 0.34 7.95
C ARG A 31 -19.17 -1.17 8.19
N PRO A 32 -19.82 -1.67 9.27
CA PRO A 32 -19.75 -3.07 9.64
C PRO A 32 -20.14 -4.07 8.53
N SER A 33 -21.10 -3.72 7.67
CA SER A 33 -21.68 -4.66 6.70
C SER A 33 -21.50 -4.26 5.24
N VAL A 34 -21.20 -3.00 4.96
CA VAL A 34 -21.14 -2.46 3.58
C VAL A 34 -19.88 -1.64 3.32
N GLY A 35 -19.01 -1.53 4.32
CA GLY A 35 -17.74 -0.82 4.23
C GLY A 35 -16.63 -1.76 3.79
N VAL A 36 -15.55 -1.18 3.27
CA VAL A 36 -14.28 -1.88 3.05
C VAL A 36 -13.63 -2.22 4.39
N PHE A 37 -13.78 -1.31 5.36
CA PHE A 37 -13.35 -1.48 6.74
C PHE A 37 -14.56 -1.67 7.66
N THR A 38 -14.40 -2.45 8.73
CA THR A 38 -15.54 -2.89 9.55
C THR A 38 -15.82 -1.93 10.71
N ARG A 39 -14.79 -1.51 11.45
CA ARG A 39 -14.88 -0.54 12.56
C ARG A 39 -13.51 0.05 12.90
N TYR A 40 -13.52 1.17 13.64
CA TYR A 40 -12.36 1.57 14.43
C TYR A 40 -12.19 0.63 15.63
N ALA A 41 -10.94 0.34 15.97
CA ALA A 41 -10.56 -0.56 17.05
C ALA A 41 -9.59 0.12 18.03
N ASP A 42 -9.75 1.43 18.23
CA ASP A 42 -8.90 2.22 19.11
C ASP A 42 -8.97 1.69 20.54
N GLU A 43 -7.84 1.28 21.11
CA GLU A 43 -7.74 0.96 22.52
C GLU A 43 -7.79 2.26 23.34
N PRO A 44 -8.40 2.28 24.54
CA PRO A 44 -8.42 3.46 25.40
C PRO A 44 -7.02 3.75 25.98
N VAL A 45 -6.13 4.29 25.14
CA VAL A 45 -4.82 4.77 25.56
C VAL A 45 -4.99 6.17 26.13
N THR A 46 -5.03 6.26 27.46
CA THR A 46 -5.49 7.48 28.12
C THR A 46 -4.43 8.57 28.18
N GLN A 47 -3.12 8.25 28.13
CA GLN A 47 -2.05 9.25 28.31
C GLN A 47 -0.71 8.86 27.66
N THR A 48 -0.65 8.84 26.32
CA THR A 48 0.63 8.77 25.58
C THR A 48 0.87 10.05 24.77
N PRO A 49 2.15 10.49 24.64
CA PRO A 49 2.50 11.57 23.71
C PRO A 49 2.22 11.16 22.25
N LEU A 50 2.18 9.85 21.98
CA LEU A 50 1.85 9.27 20.69
C LEU A 50 0.36 8.88 20.64
N LYS A 51 -0.40 9.46 19.72
CA LYS A 51 -1.81 9.09 19.50
C LYS A 51 -1.87 7.84 18.63
N VAL A 52 -2.80 6.97 18.99
CA VAL A 52 -2.99 5.67 18.35
C VAL A 52 -4.33 5.69 17.62
N GLY A 53 -4.33 5.16 16.40
CA GLY A 53 -5.54 4.89 15.64
C GLY A 53 -5.47 3.46 15.14
N ALA A 54 -6.59 2.75 15.20
CA ALA A 54 -6.68 1.37 14.75
C ALA A 54 -7.96 1.15 13.95
N VAL A 55 -7.88 0.38 12.88
CA VAL A 55 -9.01 0.01 12.03
C VAL A 55 -8.97 -1.47 11.71
N GLU A 56 -10.14 -2.10 11.71
CA GLU A 56 -10.28 -3.49 11.30
C GLU A 56 -10.62 -3.61 9.82
N VAL A 57 -9.84 -4.43 9.12
CA VAL A 57 -10.00 -4.75 7.70
C VAL A 57 -10.31 -6.24 7.53
N GLY A 58 -11.33 -6.54 6.73
CA GLY A 58 -11.63 -7.91 6.29
C GLY A 58 -10.77 -8.26 5.07
N LEU A 59 -10.09 -9.41 5.11
CA LEU A 59 -9.14 -9.88 4.10
C LEU A 59 -9.64 -11.17 3.41
N GLY A 60 -10.96 -11.35 3.34
CA GLY A 60 -11.57 -12.54 2.75
C GLY A 60 -11.16 -13.83 3.46
N ALA A 61 -10.57 -14.76 2.73
CA ALA A 61 -10.13 -16.06 3.26
C ALA A 61 -9.05 -15.95 4.34
N ALA A 62 -8.29 -14.85 4.37
CA ALA A 62 -7.28 -14.58 5.40
C ALA A 62 -7.89 -14.04 6.73
N GLY A 63 -9.22 -13.88 6.80
CA GLY A 63 -9.92 -13.43 8.01
C GLY A 63 -9.87 -11.92 8.20
N THR A 64 -9.88 -11.47 9.46
CA THR A 64 -9.87 -10.05 9.83
C THR A 64 -8.51 -9.67 10.42
N ARG A 65 -8.03 -8.48 10.10
CA ARG A 65 -6.80 -7.91 10.67
C ARG A 65 -7.05 -6.53 11.24
N THR A 66 -6.45 -6.23 12.39
CA THR A 66 -6.39 -4.88 12.93
C THR A 66 -5.11 -4.20 12.44
N VAL A 67 -5.25 -3.03 11.83
CA VAL A 67 -4.14 -2.19 11.38
C VAL A 67 -4.06 -0.98 12.28
N VAL A 68 -2.89 -0.79 12.90
CA VAL A 68 -2.62 0.28 13.87
C VAL A 68 -1.64 1.27 13.25
N ALA A 69 -1.93 2.56 13.42
CA ALA A 69 -1.02 3.62 13.07
C ALA A 69 -0.97 4.68 14.18
N PHE A 70 0.03 5.54 14.07
CA PHE A 70 0.37 6.49 15.11
C PHE A 70 0.52 7.90 14.56
N ASP A 71 0.20 8.89 15.39
CA ASP A 71 0.42 10.30 15.08
C ASP A 71 0.80 11.07 16.35
N VAL A 72 1.76 11.98 16.24
CA VAL A 72 2.27 12.75 17.39
C VAL A 72 1.39 13.96 17.73
N GLN A 73 0.54 14.39 16.79
CA GLN A 73 -0.23 15.62 16.90
C GLN A 73 -1.70 15.33 17.25
N HIS A 74 -2.36 14.43 16.52
CA HIS A 74 -3.81 14.26 16.61
C HIS A 74 -4.27 12.81 16.47
N THR A 75 -5.25 12.40 17.27
CA THR A 75 -5.93 11.10 17.11
C THR A 75 -6.60 10.97 15.73
N ALA A 76 -7.16 12.06 15.19
CA ALA A 76 -7.71 12.05 13.83
C ALA A 76 -6.63 11.74 12.77
N GLY A 77 -5.41 12.24 12.95
CA GLY A 77 -4.25 11.91 12.12
C GLY A 77 -3.86 10.44 12.24
N ALA A 78 -3.86 9.89 13.46
CA ALA A 78 -3.56 8.48 13.69
C ALA A 78 -4.59 7.56 12.99
N ARG A 79 -5.89 7.89 13.07
CA ARG A 79 -6.95 7.17 12.35
C ARG A 79 -6.83 7.26 10.83
N LEU A 80 -6.53 8.45 10.30
CA LEU A 80 -6.32 8.65 8.87
C LEU A 80 -5.16 7.81 8.35
N ARG A 81 -4.04 7.79 9.07
CA ARG A 81 -2.89 6.92 8.76
C ARG A 81 -3.24 5.43 8.85
N ALA A 82 -4.07 5.04 9.81
CA ALA A 82 -4.52 3.65 9.95
C ALA A 82 -5.39 3.23 8.76
N LEU A 83 -6.28 4.11 8.27
CA LEU A 83 -7.07 3.88 7.07
C LEU A 83 -6.19 3.72 5.82
N ASP A 84 -5.19 4.59 5.65
CA ASP A 84 -4.28 4.51 4.50
C ASP A 84 -3.44 3.23 4.52
N ALA A 85 -2.92 2.84 5.68
CA ALA A 85 -2.22 1.58 5.86
C ALA A 85 -3.14 0.37 5.62
N ALA A 86 -4.39 0.42 6.10
CA ALA A 86 -5.35 -0.65 5.89
C ALA A 86 -5.79 -0.78 4.43
N ALA A 87 -5.83 0.33 3.68
CA ALA A 87 -6.09 0.30 2.24
C ALA A 87 -4.99 -0.44 1.48
N VAL A 88 -3.72 -0.27 1.87
CA VAL A 88 -2.60 -1.05 1.31
C VAL A 88 -2.77 -2.53 1.63
N VAL A 89 -3.05 -2.89 2.89
CA VAL A 89 -3.26 -4.29 3.27
C VAL A 89 -4.42 -4.93 2.50
N TYR A 90 -5.52 -4.18 2.33
CA TYR A 90 -6.66 -4.62 1.53
C TYR A 90 -6.29 -4.83 0.07
N ALA A 91 -5.54 -3.90 -0.53
CA ALA A 91 -5.08 -4.02 -1.91
C ALA A 91 -4.22 -5.29 -2.12
N GLU A 92 -3.32 -5.59 -1.19
CA GLU A 92 -2.46 -6.78 -1.27
C GLU A 92 -3.22 -8.11 -1.16
N HIS A 93 -4.27 -8.18 -0.33
CA HIS A 93 -4.92 -9.46 0.01
C HIS A 93 -6.28 -9.69 -0.67
N VAL A 94 -6.93 -8.62 -1.13
CA VAL A 94 -8.32 -8.69 -1.61
C VAL A 94 -8.43 -8.26 -3.08
N VAL A 95 -7.62 -7.32 -3.54
CA VAL A 95 -7.67 -6.87 -4.93
C VAL A 95 -6.93 -7.88 -5.80
N PRO A 96 -7.58 -8.50 -6.81
CA PRO A 96 -6.90 -9.44 -7.69
C PRO A 96 -5.75 -8.76 -8.43
N ALA A 97 -4.56 -9.37 -8.38
CA ALA A 97 -3.44 -8.93 -9.20
C ALA A 97 -3.78 -9.06 -10.69
N VAL A 98 -3.43 -8.05 -11.49
CA VAL A 98 -3.55 -8.12 -12.96
C VAL A 98 -2.26 -8.73 -13.51
N PRO A 99 -2.31 -9.95 -14.10
CA PRO A 99 -1.12 -10.58 -14.65
C PRO A 99 -0.49 -9.71 -15.74
N ALA A 100 0.85 -9.72 -15.83
CA ALA A 100 1.58 -8.94 -16.83
C ALA A 100 1.14 -9.22 -18.28
N ALA A 101 0.69 -10.44 -18.58
CA ALA A 101 0.18 -10.83 -19.89
C ALA A 101 -1.24 -10.29 -20.20
N SER A 102 -1.94 -9.76 -19.20
CA SER A 102 -3.30 -9.23 -19.32
C SER A 102 -3.37 -7.72 -19.07
N ALA A 103 -2.24 -7.07 -18.80
CA ALA A 103 -2.19 -5.64 -18.57
C ALA A 103 -2.45 -4.86 -19.88
N PRO A 104 -3.24 -3.79 -19.87
CA PRO A 104 -3.45 -2.94 -21.05
C PRO A 104 -2.11 -2.39 -21.54
N GLY A 105 -1.81 -2.59 -22.83
CA GLY A 105 -0.49 -2.32 -23.43
C GLY A 105 0.43 -3.54 -23.57
N SER A 106 0.06 -4.71 -23.02
CA SER A 106 0.81 -5.97 -23.17
C SER A 106 0.57 -6.71 -24.50
N GLY A 107 -0.49 -6.33 -25.22
CA GLY A 107 -0.73 -6.74 -26.61
C GLY A 107 -0.63 -5.53 -27.52
N SER A 108 0.46 -5.41 -28.28
CA SER A 108 0.54 -4.44 -29.37
C SER A 108 0.22 -5.11 -30.71
N PRO A 109 -0.67 -4.54 -31.53
CA PRO A 109 -0.90 -5.02 -32.88
C PRO A 109 0.33 -4.67 -33.73
N ALA A 110 0.99 -5.70 -34.25
CA ALA A 110 2.15 -5.64 -35.17
C ALA A 110 3.54 -5.40 -34.54
N GLY A 111 4.32 -6.48 -34.45
CA GLY A 111 5.76 -6.47 -34.69
C GLY A 111 6.69 -6.30 -33.47
N HIS A 112 7.19 -7.42 -32.95
CA HIS A 112 8.54 -7.57 -32.37
C HIS A 112 9.02 -6.54 -31.32
N GLU A 113 8.22 -6.20 -30.30
CA GLU A 113 8.78 -5.62 -29.06
C GLU A 113 9.14 -6.73 -28.06
N GLU A 114 10.38 -6.73 -27.60
CA GLU A 114 10.91 -7.66 -26.61
C GLU A 114 10.18 -7.49 -25.27
N ALA A 115 9.75 -8.60 -24.66
CA ALA A 115 8.97 -8.54 -23.43
C ALA A 115 9.75 -7.82 -22.31
N PRO A 116 9.12 -6.96 -21.49
CA PRO A 116 9.80 -6.19 -20.46
C PRO A 116 10.71 -7.04 -19.56
N HIS A 117 11.87 -6.48 -19.18
CA HIS A 117 12.85 -7.18 -18.36
C HIS A 117 12.25 -7.70 -17.06
N ARG A 118 12.61 -8.92 -16.66
CA ARG A 118 12.19 -9.53 -15.39
C ARG A 118 13.23 -9.21 -14.32
N VAL A 119 12.78 -8.65 -13.21
CA VAL A 119 13.61 -8.49 -12.02
C VAL A 119 13.77 -9.85 -11.35
N ASP A 120 15.01 -10.24 -11.09
CA ASP A 120 15.33 -11.46 -10.36
C ASP A 120 14.74 -11.39 -8.93
N PRO A 121 13.95 -12.39 -8.49
CA PRO A 121 13.41 -12.42 -7.13
C PRO A 121 14.47 -12.23 -6.05
N ASP A 122 15.68 -12.78 -6.24
CA ASP A 122 16.78 -12.69 -5.26
C ASP A 122 17.20 -11.23 -5.02
N ALA A 123 17.08 -10.37 -6.05
CA ALA A 123 17.36 -8.94 -5.96
C ALA A 123 16.32 -8.15 -5.14
N LEU A 124 15.15 -8.74 -4.87
CA LEU A 124 14.06 -8.12 -4.09
C LEU A 124 13.98 -8.68 -2.67
N THR A 125 14.81 -9.66 -2.31
CA THR A 125 14.77 -10.28 -0.99
C THR A 125 15.43 -9.42 0.07
N THR A 126 14.73 -9.22 1.19
CA THR A 126 15.28 -8.49 2.37
C THR A 126 15.20 -9.31 3.66
N ALA A 127 14.22 -10.21 3.80
CA ALA A 127 14.12 -11.11 4.96
C ALA A 127 13.40 -12.44 4.67
N THR A 128 12.21 -12.41 4.05
CA THR A 128 11.35 -13.60 3.86
C THR A 128 11.33 -14.16 2.44
N GLY A 129 12.11 -13.58 1.52
CA GLY A 129 12.11 -13.94 0.09
C GLY A 129 10.98 -13.25 -0.71
N ALA A 130 11.14 -13.15 -2.02
CA ALA A 130 10.16 -12.58 -2.97
C ALA A 130 9.40 -13.69 -3.73
N GLY A 131 9.28 -14.87 -3.11
CA GLY A 131 8.89 -16.11 -3.78
C GLY A 131 10.11 -16.82 -4.38
N GLY A 132 10.19 -18.15 -4.24
CA GLY A 132 11.25 -18.96 -4.85
C GLY A 132 10.94 -19.30 -6.31
N ASP A 133 11.96 -19.75 -7.03
CA ASP A 133 11.80 -20.33 -8.37
C ASP A 133 11.07 -21.70 -8.27
N PRO A 134 10.03 -21.98 -9.08
CA PRO A 134 9.45 -21.13 -10.12
C PRO A 134 8.51 -20.04 -9.60
N VAL A 135 8.71 -18.80 -10.10
CA VAL A 135 7.79 -17.68 -9.88
C VAL A 135 6.44 -17.98 -10.54
N ALA A 136 5.39 -18.13 -9.73
CA ALA A 136 4.07 -18.56 -10.18
C ALA A 136 3.37 -17.51 -11.08
N SER A 137 3.57 -16.22 -10.83
CA SER A 137 3.00 -15.16 -11.66
C SER A 137 3.81 -13.87 -11.61
N TRP A 138 3.64 -13.04 -12.64
CA TRP A 138 4.38 -11.80 -12.83
C TRP A 138 3.40 -10.64 -13.00
N VAL A 139 3.71 -9.48 -12.41
CA VAL A 139 2.98 -8.22 -12.59
C VAL A 139 3.89 -7.16 -13.23
N LEU A 140 3.29 -6.22 -13.96
CA LEU A 140 4.02 -5.08 -14.50
C LEU A 140 4.21 -4.01 -13.43
N ALA A 141 5.41 -3.45 -13.39
CA ALA A 141 5.78 -2.29 -12.59
C ALA A 141 6.54 -1.29 -13.47
N THR A 142 6.71 -0.07 -12.97
CA THR A 142 7.51 0.98 -13.62
C THR A 142 8.74 1.25 -12.79
N SER A 143 9.92 1.13 -13.40
CA SER A 143 11.18 1.53 -12.77
C SER A 143 11.15 3.02 -12.44
N LEU A 144 11.30 3.40 -11.17
CA LEU A 144 11.34 4.82 -10.82
C LEU A 144 12.64 5.50 -11.26
N LEU A 145 13.70 4.73 -11.55
CA LEU A 145 14.98 5.23 -12.03
C LEU A 145 14.97 5.45 -13.55
N THR A 146 14.60 4.42 -14.31
CA THR A 146 14.66 4.44 -15.79
C THR A 146 13.33 4.80 -16.45
N LYS A 147 12.22 4.77 -15.69
CA LYS A 147 10.84 4.95 -16.17
C LYS A 147 10.35 3.86 -17.13
N GLU A 148 11.15 2.83 -17.34
CA GLU A 148 10.80 1.70 -18.20
C GLU A 148 9.91 0.69 -17.46
N PRO A 149 9.03 -0.01 -18.21
CA PRO A 149 8.27 -1.12 -17.65
C PRO A 149 9.20 -2.29 -17.32
N VAL A 150 8.96 -2.91 -16.17
CA VAL A 150 9.65 -4.13 -15.73
C VAL A 150 8.62 -5.12 -15.20
N ARG A 151 8.98 -6.41 -15.18
CA ARG A 151 8.17 -7.46 -14.56
C ARG A 151 8.75 -7.81 -13.20
N VAL A 152 7.91 -7.84 -12.18
CA VAL A 152 8.25 -8.29 -10.82
C VAL A 152 7.39 -9.49 -10.44
N PRO A 153 7.86 -10.39 -9.57
CA PRO A 153 7.03 -11.46 -9.01
C PRO A 153 5.76 -10.90 -8.38
N ALA A 154 4.62 -11.55 -8.61
CA ALA A 154 3.42 -11.25 -7.84
C ALA A 154 3.56 -11.86 -6.42
N GLY A 155 3.06 -11.15 -5.41
CA GLY A 155 3.01 -11.60 -4.02
C GLY A 155 2.03 -12.73 -3.76
#